data_AF-A0A0Q0DB82-F1
#
_entry.id   AF-A0A0Q0DB82-F1
#
_cell.length_a   1.000
_cell.length_b   1.000
_cell.length_c   1.000
_cell.angle_alpha   90.00
_cell.angle_beta   90.00
_cell.angle_gamma   90.00
#
_symmetry.space_group_name_H-M   'P 1'
#
loop_
_entity.id
_entity.type
_entity.pdbx_description
1 polymer ?
#
loop_
_entity_poly.entity_id
_entity_poly.type
_entity_poly.pdbx_seq_one_letter_code
_entity_poly.pdbx_strand_id
1 'polypeptide(L)'
;AQDAAQQAAATMQEVVVMGTRIEELQVKFQDLRAVEAASAQVTAAAKPKTPAPSRKATAQAKAAEVPPPFSIVGVEYRGGERFLSVAPPGSTQLSQLNLIRPGDMVAGSNWQLNSLDDSRALFSINGSTRILPLRP
;
A
#
# COMPACT_ATOMS: atom_id res chain seq x y z
N ALA A 1 -52.67 -2.99 6.52
CA ALA A 1 -52.27 -1.85 5.65
C ALA A 1 -51.36 -0.86 6.39
N GLN A 2 -51.70 -0.47 7.63
CA GLN A 2 -50.87 0.44 8.43
C GLN A 2 -49.49 -0.14 8.81
N ASP A 3 -49.38 -1.45 9.10
CA ASP A 3 -48.09 -2.07 9.44
C ASP A 3 -47.07 -2.04 8.29
N ALA A 4 -47.51 -2.27 7.04
CA ALA A 4 -46.64 -2.24 5.87
C ALA A 4 -46.10 -0.82 5.59
N ALA A 5 -46.90 0.21 5.84
CA ALA A 5 -46.48 1.60 5.71
C ALA A 5 -45.44 1.99 6.79
N GLN A 6 -45.61 1.46 8.01
CA GLN A 6 -44.64 1.68 9.09
C GLN A 6 -43.32 0.95 8.83
N GLN A 7 -43.36 -0.27 8.29
CA GLN A 7 -42.16 -1.01 7.89
C GLN A 7 -41.39 -0.31 6.76
N ALA A 8 -42.10 0.21 5.75
CA ALA A 8 -41.47 0.98 4.67
C ALA A 8 -40.82 2.28 5.18
N ALA A 9 -41.43 2.95 6.16
CA ALA A 9 -40.84 4.13 6.78
C ALA A 9 -39.57 3.78 7.60
N ALA A 10 -39.56 2.64 8.30
CA ALA A 10 -38.41 2.17 9.06
C ALA A 10 -37.22 1.80 8.17
N THR A 11 -37.47 1.08 7.05
CA THR A 11 -36.39 0.74 6.10
C THR A 11 -35.83 1.97 5.41
N MET A 12 -36.67 2.96 5.08
CA MET A 12 -36.20 4.24 4.54
C MET A 12 -35.30 4.99 5.52
N GLN A 13 -35.63 4.98 6.82
CA GLN A 13 -34.77 5.59 7.85
C GLN A 13 -33.43 4.86 7.97
N GLU A 14 -33.42 3.53 7.90
CA GLU A 14 -32.19 2.73 7.91
C GLU A 14 -31.30 3.03 6.70
N VAL A 15 -31.88 3.13 5.50
CA VAL A 15 -31.14 3.48 4.28
C VAL A 15 -30.52 4.88 4.39
N VAL A 16 -31.24 5.84 4.95
CA VAL A 16 -30.71 7.20 5.20
C VAL A 16 -29.54 7.15 6.20
N VAL A 17 -29.67 6.40 7.30
CA VAL A 17 -28.59 6.23 8.29
C VAL A 17 -27.38 5.54 7.68
N MET A 18 -27.58 4.57 6.79
CA MET A 18 -26.48 3.90 6.10
C MET A 18 -25.79 4.84 5.11
N GLY A 19 -26.54 5.69 4.41
CA GLY A 19 -26.00 6.75 3.54
C GLY A 19 -25.07 7.69 4.29
N THR A 20 -25.50 8.20 5.46
CA THR A 20 -24.68 9.13 6.26
C THR A 20 -23.41 8.48 6.80
N ARG A 21 -23.46 7.20 7.18
CA ARG A 21 -22.27 6.44 7.60
C ARG A 21 -21.27 6.27 6.45
N ILE A 22 -21.75 6.02 5.24
CA ILE A 22 -20.88 5.88 4.06
C ILE A 22 -20.20 7.22 3.75
N GLU A 23 -20.94 8.33 3.80
CA GLU A 23 -20.40 9.67 3.60
C GLU A 23 -19.32 10.00 4.64
N GLU A 24 -19.56 9.67 5.91
CA GLU A 24 -18.57 9.86 6.98
C GLU A 24 -17.29 9.06 6.73
N LEU A 25 -17.41 7.79 6.31
CA LEU A 25 -16.26 6.95 5.97
C LEU A 25 -15.49 7.48 4.77
N GLN A 26 -16.19 8.01 3.75
CA GLN A 26 -15.55 8.63 2.60
C GLN A 26 -14.74 9.87 3.00
N VAL A 27 -15.30 10.72 3.87
CA VAL A 27 -14.58 11.91 4.39
C VAL A 27 -13.35 11.50 5.18
N LYS A 28 -13.47 10.53 6.10
CA LYS A 28 -12.33 10.01 6.88
C LYS A 28 -11.23 9.44 5.97
N PHE A 29 -11.61 8.73 4.91
CA PHE A 29 -10.65 8.20 3.95
C PHE A 29 -9.93 9.30 3.15
N GLN A 30 -10.65 10.36 2.77
CA GLN A 30 -10.05 11.51 2.10
C GLN A 30 -9.06 12.26 2.99
N ASP A 31 -9.39 12.43 4.28
CA ASP A 31 -8.51 13.07 5.26
C ASP A 31 -7.23 12.27 5.48
N LEU A 32 -7.35 10.94 5.64
CA LEU A 32 -6.17 10.05 5.73
C LEU A 32 -5.27 10.16 4.50
N ARG A 33 -5.83 10.22 3.28
CA ARG A 33 -5.04 10.45 2.07
C ARG A 33 -4.39 11.82 2.03
N ALA A 34 -5.05 12.87 2.51
CA ALA A 34 -4.47 14.22 2.59
C ALA A 34 -3.30 14.27 3.57
N VAL A 35 -3.39 13.58 4.72
CA VAL A 35 -2.31 13.45 5.70
C VAL A 35 -1.12 12.66 5.13
N GLU A 36 -1.38 11.59 4.38
CA GLU A 36 -0.34 10.81 3.70
C GLU A 36 0.35 11.65 2.60
N ALA A 37 -0.41 12.43 1.83
CA ALA A 37 0.13 13.33 0.81
C ALA A 37 0.91 14.52 1.40
N ALA A 38 0.51 15.03 2.56
CA ALA A 38 1.21 16.11 3.26
C ALA A 38 2.52 15.62 3.90
N SER A 39 2.53 14.43 4.50
CA SER A 39 3.75 13.83 5.05
C SER A 39 4.77 13.47 3.95
N ALA A 40 4.31 13.08 2.76
CA ALA A 40 5.17 12.94 1.58
C ALA A 40 5.81 14.28 1.13
N GLN A 41 5.12 15.41 1.30
CA GLN A 41 5.60 16.74 0.88
C GLN A 41 6.57 17.40 1.87
N VAL A 42 6.50 17.07 3.17
CA VAL A 42 7.44 17.61 4.17
C VAL A 42 8.87 17.08 3.96
N THR A 43 9.05 15.93 3.29
CA THR A 43 10.38 15.45 2.87
C THR A 43 10.93 16.13 1.61
N ALA A 44 10.13 16.95 0.91
CA ALA A 44 10.51 17.62 -0.33
C ALA A 44 10.90 19.12 -0.13
N ALA A 45 10.75 19.67 1.08
CA ALA A 45 10.93 21.09 1.36
C ALA A 45 12.27 21.41 2.05
N ALA A 46 13.39 21.08 1.41
CA ALA A 46 14.68 21.70 1.71
C ALA A 46 15.50 21.85 0.44
N LYS A 47 15.33 22.98 -0.25
CA LYS A 47 16.20 23.37 -1.36
C LYS A 47 16.55 24.84 -1.28
N PRO A 48 17.85 25.20 -1.25
CA PRO A 48 18.31 26.45 -1.81
C PRO A 48 18.67 26.27 -3.30
N LYS A 49 18.27 27.25 -4.10
CA LYS A 49 18.48 27.39 -5.56
C LYS A 49 19.97 27.60 -5.86
N THR A 50 20.58 26.98 -6.88
CA THR A 50 20.96 27.56 -8.21
C THR A 50 22.09 26.66 -8.82
N PRO A 51 22.46 26.75 -10.12
CA PRO A 51 21.74 26.44 -11.35
C PRO A 51 22.15 25.06 -11.92
N ALA A 52 21.39 24.54 -12.89
CA ALA A 52 21.68 23.27 -13.55
C ALA A 52 23.04 23.26 -14.27
N PRO A 53 23.74 22.11 -14.22
CA PRO A 53 24.05 21.44 -15.46
C PRO A 53 23.51 20.01 -15.42
N SER A 54 22.94 19.61 -16.55
CA SER A 54 22.42 18.27 -16.84
C SER A 54 23.37 17.16 -16.37
N ARG A 55 23.13 16.59 -15.19
CA ARG A 55 23.80 15.36 -14.74
C ARG A 55 22.79 14.51 -13.97
N LYS A 56 22.41 13.43 -14.66
CA LYS A 56 21.99 12.11 -14.18
C LYS A 56 21.51 12.09 -12.73
N ALA A 57 20.21 11.82 -12.57
CA ALA A 57 19.56 11.43 -11.32
C ALA A 57 20.57 10.79 -10.37
N THR A 58 20.88 11.52 -9.31
CA THR A 58 21.83 11.15 -8.28
C THR A 58 21.48 9.76 -7.80
N ALA A 59 22.31 8.79 -8.22
CA ALA A 59 22.52 7.55 -7.52
C ALA A 59 22.86 7.92 -6.08
N GLN A 60 21.83 7.93 -5.23
CA GLN A 60 22.00 8.00 -3.79
C GLN A 60 22.91 6.82 -3.45
N ALA A 61 24.09 7.15 -2.91
CA ALA A 61 25.20 6.25 -2.74
C ALA A 61 24.73 4.88 -2.24
N LYS A 62 24.75 3.89 -3.15
CA LYS A 62 24.34 2.53 -2.85
C LYS A 62 25.43 1.91 -1.99
N ALA A 63 25.39 2.19 -0.69
CA ALA A 63 25.83 1.21 0.29
C ALA A 63 25.18 -0.11 -0.14
N ALA A 64 25.97 -1.19 -0.22
CA ALA A 64 25.49 -2.47 -0.71
C ALA A 64 24.31 -2.93 0.16
N GLU A 65 23.10 -2.58 -0.28
CA GLU A 65 21.86 -2.92 0.38
C GLU A 65 21.80 -4.44 0.36
N VAL A 66 21.90 -5.07 1.53
CA VAL A 66 21.73 -6.51 1.68
C VAL A 66 20.46 -6.90 0.91
N PRO A 67 20.53 -7.86 -0.04
CA PRO A 67 19.38 -8.24 -0.83
C PRO A 67 18.29 -8.84 0.08
N PRO A 68 17.01 -8.69 -0.28
CA PRO A 68 15.93 -9.34 0.47
C PRO A 68 16.12 -10.87 0.49
N PRO A 69 15.70 -11.55 1.58
CA PRO A 69 15.77 -13.00 1.68
C PRO A 69 14.68 -13.72 0.85
N PHE A 70 14.08 -13.02 -0.10
CA PHE A 70 13.02 -13.49 -0.99
C PHE A 70 13.15 -12.80 -2.35
N SER A 71 12.49 -13.34 -3.36
CA SER A 71 12.30 -12.73 -4.67
C SER A 71 10.83 -12.39 -4.86
N ILE A 72 10.57 -11.22 -5.44
CA ILE A 72 9.23 -10.85 -5.91
C ILE A 72 8.96 -11.61 -7.21
N VAL A 73 7.86 -12.36 -7.23
CA VAL A 73 7.40 -13.12 -8.39
C VAL A 73 6.41 -12.29 -9.21
N GLY A 74 5.48 -11.60 -8.54
CA GLY A 74 4.49 -10.76 -9.22
C GLY A 74 3.43 -10.21 -8.26
N VAL A 75 2.37 -9.65 -8.83
CA VAL A 75 1.18 -9.18 -8.10
C VAL A 75 -0.02 -10.01 -8.51
N GLU A 76 -0.81 -10.43 -7.54
CA GLU A 76 -2.04 -11.18 -7.75
C GLU A 76 -3.24 -10.39 -7.20
N TYR A 77 -4.37 -10.46 -7.89
CA TYR A 77 -5.61 -9.81 -7.47
C TYR A 77 -6.64 -10.87 -7.09
N ARG A 78 -7.20 -10.77 -5.88
CA ARG A 78 -8.25 -11.67 -5.39
C ARG A 78 -9.34 -10.87 -4.70
N GLY A 79 -10.58 -10.99 -5.18
CA GLY A 79 -11.73 -10.33 -4.53
C GLY A 79 -11.60 -8.81 -4.39
N GLY A 80 -10.88 -8.15 -5.30
CA GLY A 80 -10.61 -6.70 -5.23
C GLY A 80 -9.40 -6.30 -4.38
N GLU A 81 -8.74 -7.25 -3.73
CA GLU A 81 -7.54 -7.03 -2.93
C GLU A 81 -6.28 -7.43 -3.71
N ARG A 82 -5.18 -6.69 -3.49
CA ARG A 82 -3.88 -6.92 -4.12
C ARG A 82 -2.95 -7.65 -3.17
N PHE A 83 -2.34 -8.71 -3.68
CA PHE A 83 -1.35 -9.50 -2.97
C PHE A 83 -0.03 -9.44 -3.71
N LEU A 84 1.05 -9.23 -2.98
CA LEU A 84 2.40 -9.41 -3.49
C LEU A 84 2.75 -10.90 -3.37
N SER A 85 3.19 -11.48 -4.47
CA SER A 85 3.66 -12.85 -4.53
C SER A 85 5.17 -12.90 -4.35
N VAL A 86 5.63 -13.58 -3.31
CA VAL A 86 7.05 -13.74 -2.98
C VAL A 86 7.43 -15.20 -2.83
N ALA A 87 8.69 -15.52 -3.14
CA ALA A 87 9.24 -16.86 -3.00
C ALA A 87 10.70 -16.81 -2.50
N PRO A 88 11.26 -17.92 -1.97
CA PRO A 88 12.69 -18.00 -1.73
C PRO A 88 13.49 -17.67 -3.00
N PRO A 89 14.67 -17.01 -2.87
CA PRO A 89 15.48 -16.66 -4.03
C PRO A 89 15.81 -17.89 -4.89
N GLY A 90 15.56 -17.79 -6.20
CA GLY A 90 15.80 -18.88 -7.15
C GLY A 90 14.74 -19.98 -7.17
N SER A 91 13.69 -19.90 -6.34
CA SER A 91 12.59 -20.85 -6.39
C SER A 91 11.76 -20.71 -7.66
N THR A 92 11.36 -21.86 -8.21
CA THR A 92 10.42 -21.99 -9.33
C THR A 92 9.17 -22.78 -8.95
N GLN A 93 9.03 -23.16 -7.67
CA GLN A 93 7.96 -24.02 -7.20
C GLN A 93 6.76 -23.21 -6.72
N LEU A 94 5.58 -23.49 -7.27
CA LEU A 94 4.34 -22.82 -6.88
C LEU A 94 3.98 -23.06 -5.39
N SER A 95 4.35 -24.21 -4.84
CA SER A 95 4.15 -24.55 -3.42
C SER A 95 4.94 -23.66 -2.45
N GLN A 96 5.93 -22.91 -2.95
CA GLN A 96 6.77 -22.02 -2.16
C GLN A 96 6.39 -20.54 -2.33
N LEU A 97 5.37 -20.25 -3.16
CA LEU A 97 4.81 -18.91 -3.28
C LEU A 97 4.03 -18.56 -2.01
N ASN A 98 4.32 -17.38 -1.47
CA ASN A 98 3.56 -16.78 -0.40
C ASN A 98 2.91 -15.51 -0.91
N LEU A 99 1.60 -15.39 -0.66
CA LEU A 99 0.84 -14.18 -0.94
C LEU A 99 0.76 -13.35 0.33
N ILE A 100 1.23 -12.11 0.25
CA ILE A 100 1.22 -11.16 1.36
C ILE A 100 0.52 -9.88 0.94
N ARG A 101 -0.18 -9.24 1.87
CA ARG A 101 -0.82 -7.94 1.67
C ARG A 101 -0.21 -6.86 2.58
N PRO A 102 -0.50 -5.57 2.36
CA PRO A 102 -0.10 -4.53 3.30
C PRO A 102 -0.47 -4.89 4.74
N GLY A 103 0.51 -4.81 5.65
CA GLY A 103 0.45 -5.23 7.04
C GLY A 103 1.08 -6.60 7.32
N ASP A 104 1.23 -7.48 6.31
CA ASP A 104 1.77 -8.82 6.52
C ASP A 104 3.30 -8.85 6.58
N MET A 105 3.83 -9.80 7.35
CA MET A 105 5.26 -10.12 7.37
C MET A 105 5.58 -11.25 6.40
N VAL A 106 6.72 -11.14 5.71
CA VAL A 106 7.26 -12.25 4.92
C VAL A 106 7.76 -13.33 5.87
N ALA A 107 7.24 -14.54 5.72
CA ALA A 107 7.54 -15.69 6.57
C ALA A 107 9.05 -15.90 6.76
N GLY A 108 9.47 -16.10 8.01
CA GLY A 108 10.88 -16.33 8.37
C GLY A 108 11.79 -15.09 8.24
N SER A 109 11.23 -13.88 8.17
CA SER A 109 12.00 -12.64 8.04
C SER A 109 11.41 -11.48 8.84
N ASN A 110 12.17 -10.39 8.98
CA ASN A 110 11.73 -9.13 9.59
C ASN A 110 11.20 -8.12 8.56
N TRP A 111 10.77 -8.59 7.38
CA TRP A 111 10.24 -7.74 6.32
C TRP A 111 8.72 -7.69 6.41
N GLN A 112 8.17 -6.51 6.66
CA GLN A 112 6.74 -6.27 6.64
C GLN A 112 6.37 -5.46 5.40
N LEU A 113 5.35 -5.87 4.66
CA LEU A 113 4.83 -5.10 3.54
C LEU A 113 4.02 -3.92 4.08
N ASN A 114 4.44 -2.69 3.82
CA ASN A 114 3.72 -1.47 4.23
C ASN A 114 2.68 -1.06 3.18
N SER A 115 3.07 -1.05 1.90
CA SER A 115 2.17 -0.70 0.80
C SER A 115 2.59 -1.38 -0.51
N LEU A 116 1.63 -1.50 -1.43
CA LEU A 116 1.81 -2.13 -2.73
C LEU A 116 1.17 -1.27 -3.83
N ASP A 117 2.02 -0.64 -4.63
CA ASP A 117 1.65 0.21 -5.76
C ASP A 117 1.76 -0.56 -7.10
N ASP A 118 1.43 0.06 -8.22
CA ASP A 118 1.49 -0.57 -9.56
C ASP A 118 2.90 -0.96 -10.01
N SER A 119 3.93 -0.31 -9.47
CA SER A 119 5.32 -0.53 -9.90
C SER A 119 6.28 -0.85 -8.77
N ARG A 120 5.83 -0.76 -7.51
CA ARG A 120 6.72 -0.84 -6.34
C ARG A 120 6.01 -1.44 -5.13
N ALA A 121 6.78 -2.14 -4.30
CA ALA A 121 6.38 -2.59 -2.97
C ALA A 121 7.25 -1.89 -1.92
N LEU A 122 6.62 -1.31 -0.89
CA LEU A 122 7.29 -0.66 0.22
C LEU A 122 7.34 -1.63 1.40
N PHE A 123 8.53 -1.89 1.92
CA PHE A 123 8.75 -2.76 3.07
C PHE A 123 9.33 -2.00 4.25
N SER A 124 8.90 -2.36 5.46
CA SER A 124 9.59 -2.00 6.70
C SER A 124 10.52 -3.12 7.13
N ILE A 125 11.74 -2.76 7.54
CA ILE A 125 12.75 -3.68 8.08
C ILE A 125 13.43 -2.99 9.25
N ASN A 126 13.24 -3.48 10.47
CA ASN A 126 13.81 -2.88 11.67
C ASN A 126 13.56 -1.35 11.77
N GLY A 127 12.36 -0.90 11.37
CA GLY A 127 11.97 0.51 11.36
C GLY A 127 12.50 1.34 10.17
N SER A 128 13.29 0.74 9.28
CA SER A 128 13.74 1.39 8.03
C SER A 128 12.82 1.02 6.86
N THR A 129 12.46 1.99 6.04
CA THR A 129 11.68 1.74 4.82
C THR A 129 12.60 1.38 3.65
N ARG A 130 12.23 0.32 2.92
CA ARG A 130 12.86 -0.09 1.65
C ARG A 130 11.83 -0.18 0.53
N ILE A 131 12.25 0.19 -0.68
CA ILE A 131 11.40 0.17 -1.86
C ILE A 131 11.95 -0.89 -2.82
N LEU A 132 11.13 -1.90 -3.12
CA LEU A 132 11.46 -2.93 -4.10
C LEU A 132 10.64 -2.71 -5.38
N PRO A 133 11.27 -2.64 -6.57
CA PRO A 133 10.53 -2.55 -7.81
C PRO A 133 9.82 -3.87 -8.11
N LEU A 134 8.60 -3.77 -8.65
CA LEU A 134 7.91 -4.92 -9.23
C LEU A 134 8.53 -5.21 -10.60
N ARG A 135 8.69 -6.49 -10.91
CA ARG A 135 9.08 -6.87 -12.27
C ARG A 135 7.89 -6.59 -13.21
N PRO A 136 8.13 -5.97 -14.38
CA PRO A 136 7.09 -5.77 -15.39
C PRO A 136 6.62 -7.11 -15.98
#